data_AF-A0A7K0WA23-F1
#
_entry.id   AF-A0A7K0WA23-F1
#
_cell.length_a   1.000
_cell.length_b   1.000
_cell.length_c   1.000
_cell.angle_alpha   90.00
_cell.angle_beta   90.00
_cell.angle_gamma   90.00
#
_symmetry.space_group_name_H-M   'P 1'
#
loop_
_entity.id
_entity.type
_entity.pdbx_description
1 polymer ?
#
loop_
_entity_poly.entity_id
_entity_poly.type
_entity_poly.pdbx_seq_one_letter_code
_entity_poly.pdbx_strand_id
1 'polypeptide(L)'
;MPTSDAFHIYDTTLRDGAQQEGLNLSVHDKLAIARHLDDLGVGFIEGGWPGANPKDTEFFARAKKELVLRNATFVAFGATRRPNVKAADDVLLGALRDSGAPAVTLVAKAFDRHVDLALKTSLDENLEMIRDSVTHLIAEGQRVFLDAEHFFDGYRNNRAYALEVVRVAAEAGADVIALCDTNGGMLPDELSQVVHDVLTASSARLGIHCHNDTGCAVANSMAAIAAGATHVQGTLNGYGERTGNADLVTIIANLELKKHQLVLPKDSLREAFRISHAIAEVTNVSSSARQPYVGVSAFAHKAGLHASAIKVDPSLYQHEDPASVGNDMRMLVSDMAG
;
A
#
# COMPACT_ATOMS: atom_id res chain seq x y z
N MET A 1 4.33 -18.44 -11.91
CA MET A 1 5.34 -18.59 -10.85
C MET A 1 4.92 -17.66 -9.73
N PRO A 2 5.05 -18.03 -8.45
CA PRO A 2 4.80 -17.08 -7.36
C PRO A 2 5.67 -15.83 -7.59
N THR A 3 5.11 -14.66 -7.27
CA THR A 3 5.83 -13.39 -7.31
C THR A 3 7.09 -13.49 -6.45
N SER A 4 8.20 -12.96 -6.97
CA SER A 4 9.48 -13.00 -6.26
C SER A 4 9.40 -12.17 -4.99
N ASP A 5 9.91 -12.69 -3.87
CA ASP A 5 10.07 -11.93 -2.61
C ASP A 5 11.15 -10.83 -2.71
N ALA A 6 11.68 -10.56 -3.91
CA ALA A 6 12.62 -9.48 -4.17
C ALA A 6 11.97 -8.09 -4.14
N PHE A 7 10.67 -7.98 -4.48
CA PHE A 7 9.94 -6.71 -4.47
C PHE A 7 8.47 -6.92 -4.11
N HIS A 8 7.96 -6.17 -3.14
CA HIS A 8 6.60 -6.34 -2.63
C HIS A 8 5.67 -5.25 -3.15
N ILE A 9 4.59 -5.67 -3.82
CA ILE A 9 3.38 -4.86 -3.99
C ILE A 9 2.42 -5.24 -2.87
N TYR A 10 2.16 -4.30 -1.96
CA TYR A 10 1.36 -4.50 -0.77
C TYR A 10 0.10 -3.64 -0.82
N ASP A 11 -1.07 -4.28 -0.97
CA ASP A 11 -2.35 -3.58 -1.07
C ASP A 11 -3.03 -3.42 0.29
N THR A 12 -3.41 -2.17 0.61
CA THR A 12 -4.12 -1.77 1.82
C THR A 12 -5.58 -1.37 1.56
N THR A 13 -6.16 -1.71 0.40
CA THR A 13 -7.51 -1.27 0.00
C THR A 13 -8.58 -1.69 1.01
N LEU A 14 -8.46 -2.89 1.60
CA LEU A 14 -9.44 -3.42 2.56
C LEU A 14 -9.29 -2.87 3.99
N ARG A 15 -8.19 -2.15 4.28
CA ARG A 15 -7.91 -1.53 5.57
C ARG A 15 -7.86 -0.02 5.44
N ASP A 16 -6.76 0.54 4.92
CA ASP A 16 -6.56 1.98 4.78
C ASP A 16 -7.56 2.58 3.79
N GLY A 17 -7.74 1.91 2.64
CA GLY A 17 -8.72 2.32 1.63
C GLY A 17 -10.15 2.39 2.20
N ALA A 18 -10.49 1.49 3.12
CA ALA A 18 -11.79 1.46 3.78
C ALA A 18 -12.02 2.58 4.81
N GLN A 19 -11.00 3.39 5.13
CA GLN A 19 -11.11 4.58 5.98
C GLN A 19 -11.56 5.82 5.21
N GLN A 20 -11.73 5.72 3.89
CA GLN A 20 -12.26 6.82 3.08
C GLN A 20 -13.67 7.21 3.53
N GLU A 21 -13.91 8.51 3.66
CA GLU A 21 -15.23 9.03 4.03
C GLU A 21 -16.30 8.57 3.02
N GLY A 22 -17.38 7.99 3.54
CA GLY A 22 -18.50 7.50 2.74
C GLY A 22 -18.32 6.08 2.17
N LEU A 23 -17.15 5.45 2.34
CA LEU A 23 -16.91 4.06 1.94
C LEU A 23 -17.23 3.12 3.11
N ASN A 24 -18.07 2.11 2.89
CA ASN A 24 -18.40 1.12 3.91
C ASN A 24 -18.53 -0.26 3.29
N LEU A 25 -17.65 -1.19 3.69
CA LEU A 25 -17.65 -2.55 3.16
C LEU A 25 -18.41 -3.50 4.09
N SER A 26 -19.21 -4.37 3.49
CA SER A 26 -19.65 -5.61 4.13
C SER A 26 -18.52 -6.66 4.06
N VAL A 27 -18.66 -7.74 4.83
CA VAL A 27 -17.71 -8.86 4.73
C VAL A 27 -17.75 -9.52 3.35
N HIS A 28 -18.90 -9.49 2.67
CA HIS A 28 -19.00 -10.01 1.31
C HIS A 28 -18.21 -9.15 0.32
N ASP A 29 -18.30 -7.83 0.44
CA ASP A 29 -17.54 -6.89 -0.38
C ASP A 29 -16.04 -7.09 -0.18
N LYS A 30 -15.60 -7.26 1.08
CA LYS A 30 -14.20 -7.56 1.41
C LYS A 30 -13.70 -8.84 0.74
N LEU A 31 -14.50 -9.91 0.76
CA LEU A 31 -14.17 -11.17 0.09
C LEU A 31 -14.12 -11.02 -1.44
N ALA A 32 -15.00 -10.20 -2.04
CA ALA A 32 -14.99 -9.93 -3.47
C ALA A 32 -13.75 -9.13 -3.89
N ILE A 33 -13.46 -8.05 -3.18
CA ILE A 33 -12.27 -7.21 -3.42
C ILE A 33 -10.99 -8.03 -3.23
N ALA A 34 -10.88 -8.85 -2.17
CA ALA A 34 -9.70 -9.69 -1.94
C ALA A 34 -9.41 -10.64 -3.13
N ARG A 35 -10.47 -11.20 -3.75
CA ARG A 35 -10.31 -12.04 -4.95
C ARG A 35 -9.83 -11.23 -6.15
N HIS A 36 -10.35 -10.03 -6.35
CA HIS A 36 -9.90 -9.14 -7.42
C HIS A 36 -8.44 -8.70 -7.25
N LEU A 37 -8.02 -8.41 -6.03
CA LEU A 37 -6.62 -8.09 -5.73
C LEU A 37 -5.70 -9.29 -5.99
N ASP A 38 -6.13 -10.50 -5.60
CA ASP A 38 -5.37 -11.73 -5.89
C ASP A 38 -5.34 -12.04 -7.39
N ASP A 39 -6.43 -11.82 -8.12
CA ASP A 39 -6.48 -11.99 -9.58
C ASP A 39 -5.53 -11.01 -10.29
N LEU A 40 -5.40 -9.77 -9.80
CA LEU A 40 -4.40 -8.82 -10.29
C LEU A 40 -2.97 -9.32 -10.01
N GLY A 41 -2.80 -10.05 -8.91
CA GLY A 41 -1.54 -10.70 -8.55
C GLY A 41 -0.65 -9.87 -7.64
N VAL A 42 -1.22 -8.99 -6.82
CA VAL A 42 -0.45 -8.28 -5.78
C VAL A 42 0.17 -9.29 -4.81
N GLY A 43 1.34 -8.96 -4.26
CA GLY A 43 2.07 -9.89 -3.38
C GLY A 43 1.46 -10.02 -1.99
N PHE A 44 0.83 -8.95 -1.50
CA PHE A 44 0.23 -8.90 -0.17
C PHE A 44 -1.11 -8.18 -0.19
N ILE A 45 -2.08 -8.70 0.58
CA ILE A 45 -3.39 -8.09 0.78
C ILE A 45 -3.60 -7.91 2.29
N GLU A 46 -3.67 -6.66 2.74
CA GLU A 46 -3.99 -6.32 4.12
C GLU A 46 -5.50 -6.33 4.36
N GLY A 47 -5.98 -7.32 5.12
CA GLY A 47 -7.42 -7.58 5.24
C GLY A 47 -8.19 -6.68 6.20
N GLY A 48 -7.50 -5.97 7.09
CA GLY A 48 -8.10 -5.18 8.17
C GLY A 48 -7.52 -5.49 9.55
N TRP A 49 -8.21 -5.05 10.59
CA TRP A 49 -7.76 -5.09 11.99
C TRP A 49 -8.61 -6.05 12.83
N PRO A 50 -8.35 -7.38 12.77
CA PRO A 50 -9.08 -8.35 13.57
C PRO A 50 -8.88 -8.10 15.07
N GLY A 51 -9.93 -8.33 15.86
CA GLY A 51 -9.97 -7.99 17.29
C GLY A 51 -10.38 -6.55 17.60
N ALA A 52 -9.99 -5.58 16.78
CA ALA A 52 -10.39 -4.18 16.94
C ALA A 52 -11.69 -3.84 16.20
N ASN A 53 -11.88 -4.39 14.99
CA ASN A 53 -13.08 -4.19 14.20
C ASN A 53 -13.88 -5.51 14.09
N PRO A 54 -15.14 -5.57 14.58
CA PRO A 54 -15.96 -6.78 14.51
C PRO A 54 -16.15 -7.33 13.09
N LYS A 55 -16.29 -6.46 12.09
CA LYS A 55 -16.42 -6.89 10.68
C LYS A 55 -15.13 -7.52 10.17
N ASP A 56 -13.98 -7.01 10.61
CA ASP A 56 -12.70 -7.56 10.21
C ASP A 56 -12.49 -8.91 10.89
N THR A 57 -12.84 -9.05 12.16
CA THR A 57 -12.82 -10.35 12.84
C THR A 57 -13.66 -11.40 12.11
N GLU A 58 -14.88 -11.03 11.69
CA GLU A 58 -15.73 -11.92 10.88
C GLU A 58 -15.11 -12.21 9.51
N PHE A 59 -14.56 -11.18 8.84
CA PHE A 59 -13.90 -11.33 7.55
C PHE A 59 -12.73 -12.29 7.61
N PHE A 60 -11.85 -12.20 8.61
CA PHE A 60 -10.74 -13.14 8.77
C PHE A 60 -11.22 -14.57 9.06
N ALA A 61 -12.29 -14.73 9.87
CA ALA A 61 -12.87 -16.04 10.14
C ALA A 61 -13.47 -16.70 8.88
N ARG A 62 -14.08 -15.90 7.99
CA ARG A 62 -14.63 -16.35 6.71
C ARG A 62 -13.56 -16.56 5.65
N ALA A 63 -12.56 -15.67 5.58
CA ALA A 63 -11.45 -15.75 4.64
C ALA A 63 -10.72 -17.09 4.71
N LYS A 64 -10.49 -17.63 5.92
CA LYS A 64 -9.90 -18.97 6.13
C LYS A 64 -10.63 -20.10 5.39
N LYS A 65 -11.93 -19.95 5.13
CA LYS A 65 -12.80 -20.96 4.52
C LYS A 65 -13.17 -20.65 3.08
N GLU A 66 -13.26 -19.35 2.74
CA GLU A 66 -13.86 -18.87 1.50
C GLU A 66 -12.87 -18.22 0.52
N LEU A 67 -11.65 -17.88 0.97
CA LEU A 67 -10.60 -17.35 0.11
C LEU A 67 -9.56 -18.42 -0.19
N VAL A 68 -9.25 -18.55 -1.48
CA VAL A 68 -8.13 -19.34 -1.99
C VAL A 68 -7.27 -18.38 -2.78
N LEU A 69 -6.26 -17.81 -2.12
CA LEU A 69 -5.34 -16.87 -2.74
C LEU A 69 -4.25 -17.66 -3.49
N ARG A 70 -4.01 -17.30 -4.75
CA ARG A 70 -3.04 -17.96 -5.63
C ARG A 70 -1.73 -17.18 -5.70
N ASN A 71 -1.80 -15.87 -5.54
CA ASN A 71 -0.69 -14.95 -5.72
C ASN A 71 -0.35 -14.24 -4.41
N ALA A 72 -1.36 -13.77 -3.68
CA ALA A 72 -1.17 -12.92 -2.52
C ALA A 72 -0.98 -13.69 -1.20
N THR A 73 -0.14 -13.14 -0.34
CA THR A 73 -0.09 -13.46 1.08
C THR A 73 -1.10 -12.59 1.83
N PHE A 74 -1.99 -13.20 2.61
CA PHE A 74 -2.97 -12.45 3.40
C PHE A 74 -2.35 -11.89 4.68
N VAL A 75 -2.67 -10.64 5.02
CA VAL A 75 -2.02 -9.90 6.11
C VAL A 75 -3.05 -9.34 7.09
N ALA A 76 -2.81 -9.53 8.39
CA ALA A 76 -3.56 -8.84 9.44
C ALA A 76 -2.86 -7.53 9.82
N PHE A 77 -3.62 -6.45 10.01
CA PHE A 77 -3.11 -5.19 10.54
C PHE A 77 -3.39 -5.10 12.04
N GLY A 78 -2.47 -4.52 12.80
CA GLY A 78 -2.72 -4.14 14.18
C GLY A 78 -1.67 -3.19 14.74
N ALA A 79 -1.76 -2.91 16.03
CA ALA A 79 -0.78 -2.08 16.73
C ALA A 79 0.12 -2.94 17.63
N THR A 80 1.30 -2.39 17.99
CA THR A 80 2.13 -2.96 19.06
C THR A 80 1.34 -3.10 20.37
N ARG A 81 1.82 -3.94 21.29
CA ARG A 81 1.26 -4.12 22.64
C ARG A 81 1.03 -2.77 23.34
N ARG A 82 0.07 -2.73 24.26
CA ARG A 82 -0.14 -1.53 25.09
C ARG A 82 1.06 -1.27 26.02
N PRO A 83 1.29 0.01 26.42
CA PRO A 83 2.32 0.35 27.40
C PRO A 83 2.15 -0.44 28.70
N ASN A 84 3.27 -0.93 29.26
CA ASN A 84 3.34 -1.68 30.51
C ASN A 84 2.54 -3.00 30.53
N VAL A 85 2.17 -3.52 29.36
CA VAL A 85 1.58 -4.86 29.17
C VAL A 85 2.60 -5.73 28.45
N LYS A 86 2.64 -7.04 28.68
CA LYS A 86 3.47 -7.96 27.88
C LYS A 86 2.75 -8.34 26.59
N ALA A 87 3.48 -8.54 25.50
CA ALA A 87 2.89 -8.90 24.21
C ALA A 87 1.99 -10.16 24.27
N ALA A 88 2.43 -11.18 24.99
CA ALA A 88 1.68 -12.43 25.18
C ALA A 88 0.34 -12.26 25.93
N ASP A 89 0.22 -11.20 26.75
CA ASP A 89 -0.97 -10.91 27.54
C ASP A 89 -1.86 -9.84 26.87
N ASP A 90 -1.42 -9.25 25.75
CA ASP A 90 -2.19 -8.23 25.06
C ASP A 90 -3.28 -8.84 24.17
N VAL A 91 -4.54 -8.50 24.47
CA VAL A 91 -5.72 -9.05 23.79
C VAL A 91 -5.73 -8.72 22.29
N LEU A 92 -5.26 -7.52 21.88
CA LEU A 92 -5.26 -7.14 20.48
C LEU A 92 -4.17 -7.89 19.71
N LEU A 93 -2.98 -8.07 20.28
CA LEU A 93 -1.94 -8.92 19.67
C LEU A 93 -2.37 -10.39 19.62
N GLY A 94 -3.02 -10.89 20.68
CA GLY A 94 -3.62 -12.21 20.68
C GLY A 94 -4.60 -12.40 19.53
N ALA A 95 -5.41 -11.39 19.21
CA ALA A 95 -6.31 -11.44 18.06
C ALA A 95 -5.56 -11.49 16.70
N LEU A 96 -4.39 -10.84 16.57
CA LEU A 96 -3.57 -10.93 15.36
C LEU A 96 -2.99 -12.35 15.18
N ARG A 97 -2.52 -12.96 16.26
CA ARG A 97 -2.10 -14.38 16.28
C ARG A 97 -3.25 -15.30 15.88
N ASP A 98 -4.40 -15.15 16.53
CA ASP A 98 -5.56 -16.02 16.34
C ASP A 98 -6.25 -15.80 14.98
N SER A 99 -5.99 -14.65 14.33
CA SER A 99 -6.45 -14.34 12.98
C SER A 99 -5.99 -15.37 11.94
N GLY A 100 -4.91 -16.11 12.21
CA GLY A 100 -4.34 -17.12 11.32
C GLY A 100 -3.82 -16.56 9.99
N ALA A 101 -3.64 -15.24 9.87
CA ALA A 101 -2.97 -14.65 8.74
C ALA A 101 -1.48 -15.05 8.76
N PRO A 102 -0.89 -15.46 7.63
CA PRO A 102 0.52 -15.82 7.56
C PRO A 102 1.48 -14.65 7.82
N ALA A 103 1.01 -13.40 7.62
CA ALA A 103 1.76 -12.20 7.94
C ALA A 103 0.92 -11.21 8.76
N VAL A 104 1.61 -10.35 9.50
CA VAL A 104 1.04 -9.26 10.29
C VAL A 104 1.79 -7.97 10.02
N THR A 105 1.08 -6.87 9.85
CA THR A 105 1.64 -5.51 9.83
C THR A 105 1.30 -4.82 11.14
N LEU A 106 2.33 -4.43 11.88
CA LEU A 106 2.21 -3.68 13.12
C LEU A 106 2.46 -2.19 12.86
N VAL A 107 1.52 -1.34 13.25
CA VAL A 107 1.76 0.10 13.34
C VAL A 107 2.48 0.44 14.64
N ALA A 108 3.56 1.22 14.53
CA ALA A 108 4.31 1.76 15.65
C ALA A 108 4.58 3.25 15.46
N LYS A 109 4.56 4.03 16.55
CA LYS A 109 4.84 5.47 16.48
C LYS A 109 6.33 5.70 16.27
N ALA A 110 6.69 6.38 15.18
CA ALA A 110 8.08 6.77 14.87
C ALA A 110 8.37 8.26 15.13
N PHE A 111 7.43 8.98 15.74
CA PHE A 111 7.55 10.36 16.15
C PHE A 111 7.46 10.47 17.68
N ASP A 112 8.53 10.94 18.32
CA ASP A 112 8.63 11.09 19.79
C ASP A 112 7.46 11.89 20.40
N ARG A 113 7.00 12.95 19.74
CA ARG A 113 5.82 13.72 20.17
C ARG A 113 4.54 12.87 20.21
N HIS A 114 4.38 11.92 19.29
CA HIS A 114 3.23 11.01 19.30
C HIS A 114 3.37 9.95 20.39
N VAL A 115 4.59 9.52 20.71
CA VAL A 115 4.85 8.63 21.85
C VAL A 115 4.43 9.32 23.17
N ASP A 116 4.84 10.57 23.38
CA ASP A 116 4.49 11.32 24.58
C ASP A 116 3.00 11.68 24.63
N LEU A 117 2.46 12.30 23.58
CA LEU A 117 1.12 12.89 23.66
C LEU A 117 -0.02 11.90 23.36
N ALA A 118 0.21 10.94 22.44
CA ALA A 118 -0.83 9.99 22.02
C ALA A 118 -0.75 8.67 22.79
N LEU A 119 0.45 8.06 22.88
CA LEU A 119 0.63 6.82 23.65
C LEU A 119 0.75 7.06 25.16
N LYS A 120 1.17 8.27 25.58
CA LYS A 120 1.35 8.65 26.98
C LYS A 120 2.33 7.71 27.70
N THR A 121 3.45 7.43 27.04
CA THR A 121 4.52 6.57 27.55
C THR A 121 5.90 7.12 27.20
N SER A 122 6.98 6.50 27.69
CA SER A 122 8.35 6.90 27.39
C SER A 122 8.83 6.37 26.03
N LEU A 123 9.86 7.00 25.48
CA LEU A 123 10.51 6.55 24.25
C LEU A 123 11.07 5.14 24.39
N ASP A 124 11.70 4.82 25.52
CA ASP A 124 12.23 3.49 25.83
C ASP A 124 11.12 2.44 25.88
N GLU A 125 9.98 2.76 26.50
CA GLU A 125 8.84 1.85 26.56
C GLU A 125 8.23 1.63 25.18
N ASN A 126 8.16 2.64 24.30
CA ASN A 126 7.72 2.44 22.92
C ASN A 126 8.67 1.53 22.12
N LEU A 127 9.99 1.67 22.32
CA LEU A 127 10.96 0.76 21.69
C LEU A 127 10.80 -0.68 22.22
N GLU A 128 10.54 -0.85 23.51
CA GLU A 128 10.26 -2.17 24.09
C GLU A 128 8.92 -2.74 23.63
N MET A 129 7.90 -1.89 23.43
CA MET A 129 6.63 -2.29 22.82
C MET A 129 6.85 -2.87 21.43
N ILE A 130 7.64 -2.21 20.59
CA ILE A 130 8.02 -2.70 19.25
C ILE A 130 8.75 -4.04 19.36
N ARG A 131 9.81 -4.11 20.16
CA ARG A 131 10.64 -5.32 20.30
C ARG A 131 9.83 -6.53 20.76
N ASP A 132 9.05 -6.37 21.81
CA ASP A 132 8.27 -7.46 22.42
C ASP A 132 7.17 -7.94 21.46
N SER A 133 6.50 -7.01 20.77
CA SER A 133 5.38 -7.33 19.87
C SER A 133 5.87 -8.06 18.61
N VAL A 134 6.94 -7.56 17.99
CA VAL A 134 7.55 -8.20 16.81
C VAL A 134 8.08 -9.59 17.17
N THR A 135 8.85 -9.70 18.25
CA THR A 135 9.44 -10.98 18.68
C THR A 135 8.36 -11.99 19.02
N HIS A 136 7.28 -11.57 19.69
CA HIS A 136 6.17 -12.45 20.05
C HIS A 136 5.49 -13.03 18.80
N LEU A 137 5.07 -12.20 17.84
CA LEU A 137 4.36 -12.68 16.65
C LEU A 137 5.24 -13.56 15.75
N ILE A 138 6.55 -13.29 15.68
CA ILE A 138 7.51 -14.17 14.99
C ILE A 138 7.59 -15.53 15.69
N ALA A 139 7.63 -15.56 17.02
CA ALA A 139 7.65 -16.80 17.78
C ALA A 139 6.36 -17.63 17.60
N GLU A 140 5.24 -16.97 17.32
CA GLU A 140 3.97 -17.60 16.94
C GLU A 140 3.91 -18.04 15.46
N GLY A 141 4.98 -17.82 14.70
CA GLY A 141 5.14 -18.31 13.33
C GLY A 141 4.63 -17.37 12.24
N GLN A 142 4.37 -16.09 12.56
CA GLN A 142 3.93 -15.10 11.58
C GLN A 142 5.10 -14.27 11.06
N ARG A 143 5.07 -13.93 9.76
CA ARG A 143 5.96 -12.89 9.19
C ARG A 143 5.48 -11.52 9.65
N VAL A 144 6.39 -10.67 10.12
CA VAL A 144 6.01 -9.35 10.66
C VAL A 144 6.56 -8.23 9.80
N PHE A 145 5.69 -7.31 9.39
CA PHE A 145 6.03 -6.00 8.86
C PHE A 145 5.76 -4.93 9.91
N LEU A 146 6.49 -3.83 9.84
CA LEU A 146 6.29 -2.69 10.74
C LEU A 146 6.05 -1.41 9.93
N ASP A 147 4.91 -0.78 10.16
CA ASP A 147 4.61 0.57 9.68
C ASP A 147 5.11 1.58 10.71
N ALA A 148 6.19 2.29 10.36
CA ALA A 148 6.72 3.39 11.13
C ALA A 148 5.84 4.64 10.91
N GLU A 149 4.77 4.76 11.67
CA GLU A 149 3.77 5.81 11.53
C GLU A 149 4.35 7.20 11.83
N HIS A 150 4.02 8.20 11.00
CA HIS A 150 4.57 9.55 11.01
C HIS A 150 6.11 9.60 10.93
N PHE A 151 6.74 8.62 10.28
CA PHE A 151 8.19 8.52 10.21
C PHE A 151 8.85 9.80 9.70
N PHE A 152 8.35 10.40 8.62
CA PHE A 152 9.03 11.55 8.02
C PHE A 152 8.96 12.83 8.87
N ASP A 153 7.82 13.09 9.51
CA ASP A 153 7.68 14.19 10.48
C ASP A 153 8.54 13.94 11.72
N GLY A 154 8.52 12.69 12.22
CA GLY A 154 9.35 12.25 13.33
C GLY A 154 10.84 12.36 13.03
N TYR A 155 11.28 12.00 11.82
CA TYR A 155 12.65 12.11 11.36
C TYR A 155 13.11 13.57 11.27
N ARG A 156 12.27 14.46 10.74
CA ARG A 156 12.56 15.91 10.69
C ARG A 156 12.72 16.51 12.08
N ASN A 157 11.92 16.04 13.04
CA ASN A 157 11.97 16.54 14.41
C ASN A 157 13.13 15.94 15.21
N ASN A 158 13.28 14.61 15.16
CA ASN A 158 14.22 13.83 15.94
C ASN A 158 14.70 12.61 15.13
N ARG A 159 15.62 12.87 14.20
CA ARG A 159 16.26 11.84 13.34
C ARG A 159 16.81 10.67 14.15
N ALA A 160 17.46 10.92 15.28
CA ALA A 160 18.09 9.87 16.08
C ALA A 160 17.05 8.85 16.59
N TYR A 161 15.91 9.33 17.10
CA TYR A 161 14.84 8.46 17.56
C TYR A 161 14.14 7.71 16.41
N ALA A 162 13.88 8.39 15.29
CA ALA A 162 13.28 7.75 14.13
C ALA A 162 14.15 6.59 13.59
N LEU A 163 15.48 6.79 13.52
CA LEU A 163 16.42 5.72 13.16
C LEU A 163 16.47 4.60 14.20
N GLU A 164 16.34 4.93 15.48
CA GLU A 164 16.30 3.94 16.56
C GLU A 164 15.07 3.03 16.46
N VAL A 165 13.91 3.57 16.09
CA VAL A 165 12.69 2.78 15.81
C VAL A 165 12.94 1.77 14.68
N VAL A 166 13.57 2.20 13.58
CA VAL A 166 13.94 1.30 12.46
C VAL A 166 14.90 0.21 12.93
N ARG A 167 15.95 0.58 13.68
CA ARG A 167 16.96 -0.35 14.20
C ARG A 167 16.33 -1.39 15.12
N VAL A 168 15.52 -0.96 16.08
CA VAL A 168 14.87 -1.85 17.05
C VAL A 168 13.92 -2.83 16.38
N ALA A 169 13.11 -2.37 15.41
CA ALA A 169 12.21 -3.25 14.66
C ALA A 169 12.98 -4.29 13.83
N ALA A 170 14.04 -3.87 13.13
CA ALA A 170 14.89 -4.76 12.34
C ALA A 170 15.58 -5.82 13.23
N GLU A 171 16.14 -5.41 14.37
CA GLU A 171 16.79 -6.32 15.31
C GLU A 171 15.82 -7.29 16.00
N ALA A 172 14.56 -6.88 16.18
CA ALA A 172 13.51 -7.76 16.68
C ALA A 172 13.06 -8.80 15.62
N GLY A 173 13.47 -8.62 14.36
CA GLY A 173 13.21 -9.55 13.26
C GLY A 173 12.08 -9.13 12.32
N ALA A 174 11.60 -7.87 12.40
CA ALA A 174 10.66 -7.36 11.41
C ALA A 174 11.28 -7.46 10.01
N ASP A 175 10.54 -8.06 9.08
CA ASP A 175 11.03 -8.38 7.74
C ASP A 175 11.03 -7.14 6.82
N VAL A 176 10.11 -6.20 7.05
CA VAL A 176 10.07 -4.89 6.39
C VAL A 176 9.76 -3.83 7.41
N ILE A 177 10.44 -2.68 7.30
CA ILE A 177 10.08 -1.45 8.01
C ILE A 177 9.59 -0.45 6.96
N ALA A 178 8.28 -0.24 6.87
CA ALA A 178 7.68 0.73 5.98
C ALA A 178 7.75 2.13 6.60
N LEU A 179 8.35 3.07 5.88
CA LEU A 179 8.41 4.47 6.28
C LEU A 179 7.11 5.16 5.86
N CYS A 180 6.33 5.66 6.80
CA CYS A 180 5.02 6.23 6.49
C CYS A 180 5.06 7.76 6.37
N ASP A 181 4.74 8.29 5.18
CA ASP A 181 4.37 9.70 4.97
C ASP A 181 2.88 9.87 5.32
N THR A 182 2.57 9.70 6.61
CA THR A 182 1.20 9.61 7.13
C THR A 182 0.39 10.87 6.86
N ASN A 183 1.03 12.04 6.90
CA ASN A 183 0.39 13.33 6.61
C ASN A 183 0.40 13.70 5.13
N GLY A 184 1.03 12.88 4.25
CA GLY A 184 1.12 13.12 2.80
C GLY A 184 1.86 14.41 2.44
N GLY A 185 2.77 14.85 3.31
CA GLY A 185 3.38 16.19 3.28
C GLY A 185 4.76 16.25 2.64
N MET A 186 5.33 15.11 2.28
CA MET A 186 6.67 15.06 1.70
C MET A 186 6.66 15.39 0.20
N LEU A 187 7.73 16.03 -0.27
CA LEU A 187 8.02 16.15 -1.69
C LEU A 187 9.02 15.06 -2.15
N PRO A 188 9.03 14.66 -3.43
CA PRO A 188 9.78 13.48 -3.88
C PRO A 188 11.29 13.54 -3.63
N ASP A 189 11.90 14.71 -3.81
CA ASP A 189 13.34 14.93 -3.61
C ASP A 189 13.73 14.87 -2.13
N GLU A 190 12.93 15.49 -1.25
CA GLU A 190 13.13 15.42 0.20
C GLU A 190 12.94 13.99 0.73
N LEU A 191 11.90 13.31 0.25
CA LEU A 191 11.60 11.94 0.64
C LEU A 191 12.71 10.98 0.22
N SER A 192 13.21 11.11 -1.01
CA SER A 192 14.31 10.29 -1.53
C SER A 192 15.58 10.45 -0.69
N GLN A 193 15.91 11.67 -0.26
CA GLN A 193 17.06 11.93 0.61
C GLN A 193 16.91 11.24 1.98
N VAL A 194 15.73 11.31 2.59
CA VAL A 194 15.47 10.63 3.87
C VAL A 194 15.58 9.11 3.71
N VAL A 195 14.98 8.53 2.67
CA VAL A 195 15.08 7.08 2.41
C VAL A 195 16.53 6.64 2.22
N HIS A 196 17.33 7.40 1.46
CA HIS A 196 18.75 7.11 1.26
C HIS A 196 19.56 7.17 2.56
N ASP A 197 19.28 8.13 3.43
CA ASP A 197 19.92 8.23 4.74
C ASP A 197 19.60 7.02 5.62
N VAL A 198 18.33 6.60 5.67
CA VAL A 198 17.91 5.41 6.45
C VAL A 198 18.58 4.15 5.92
N LEU A 199 18.65 3.96 4.61
CA LEU A 199 19.37 2.83 3.98
C LEU A 199 20.88 2.84 4.26
N THR A 200 21.47 4.03 4.42
CA THR A 200 22.89 4.15 4.77
C THR A 200 23.12 3.86 6.25
N ALA A 201 22.17 4.21 7.11
CA ALA A 201 22.23 4.03 8.55
C ALA A 201 21.79 2.64 9.04
N SER A 202 21.12 1.85 8.19
CA SER A 202 20.51 0.57 8.56
C SER A 202 20.62 -0.46 7.44
N SER A 203 20.78 -1.74 7.82
CA SER A 203 20.67 -2.87 6.89
C SER A 203 19.24 -3.40 6.75
N ALA A 204 18.25 -2.71 7.32
CA ALA A 204 16.84 -3.10 7.24
C ALA A 204 16.32 -3.04 5.81
N ARG A 205 15.47 -4.01 5.44
CA ARG A 205 14.66 -3.88 4.22
C ARG A 205 13.59 -2.81 4.45
N LEU A 206 13.64 -1.76 3.65
CA LEU A 206 12.70 -0.64 3.78
C LEU A 206 11.52 -0.78 2.83
N GLY A 207 10.36 -0.35 3.33
CA GLY A 207 9.16 -0.09 2.56
C GLY A 207 8.76 1.38 2.59
N ILE A 208 7.75 1.72 1.79
CA ILE A 208 7.17 3.06 1.76
C ILE A 208 5.64 2.99 1.78
N HIS A 209 5.00 3.86 2.57
CA HIS A 209 3.55 4.09 2.57
C HIS A 209 3.30 5.60 2.50
N CYS A 210 2.69 6.08 1.41
CA CYS A 210 2.49 7.51 1.19
C CYS A 210 1.02 7.88 1.07
N HIS A 211 0.60 8.88 1.85
CA HIS A 211 -0.67 9.58 1.63
C HIS A 211 -0.50 10.71 0.61
N ASN A 212 -1.63 11.19 0.07
CA ASN A 212 -1.66 12.02 -1.13
C ASN A 212 -2.02 13.50 -0.89
N ASP A 213 -1.82 14.01 0.33
CA ASP A 213 -2.29 15.35 0.72
C ASP A 213 -1.64 16.49 -0.10
N THR A 214 -0.42 16.29 -0.59
CA THR A 214 0.28 17.20 -1.54
C THR A 214 0.15 16.80 -3.01
N GLY A 215 -0.63 15.75 -3.32
CA GLY A 215 -0.71 15.16 -4.66
C GLY A 215 0.55 14.38 -5.08
N CYS A 216 1.47 14.12 -4.16
CA CYS A 216 2.77 13.51 -4.44
C CYS A 216 2.87 12.02 -4.13
N ALA A 217 1.80 11.33 -3.68
CA ALA A 217 1.91 9.96 -3.15
C ALA A 217 2.57 8.95 -4.11
N VAL A 218 2.15 8.96 -5.38
CA VAL A 218 2.75 8.10 -6.42
C VAL A 218 4.20 8.49 -6.69
N ALA A 219 4.48 9.79 -6.81
CA ALA A 219 5.83 10.29 -7.10
C ALA A 219 6.81 9.98 -5.95
N ASN A 220 6.36 10.16 -4.71
CA ASN A 220 7.08 9.82 -3.48
C ASN A 220 7.36 8.31 -3.42
N SER A 221 6.36 7.48 -3.69
CA SER A 221 6.54 6.03 -3.71
C SER A 221 7.58 5.60 -4.75
N MET A 222 7.51 6.15 -5.97
CA MET A 222 8.51 5.88 -7.02
C MET A 222 9.91 6.42 -6.67
N ALA A 223 9.99 7.54 -5.94
CA ALA A 223 11.25 8.11 -5.47
C ALA A 223 11.90 7.27 -4.35
N ALA A 224 11.10 6.71 -3.43
CA ALA A 224 11.58 5.76 -2.44
C ALA A 224 12.10 4.48 -3.08
N ILE A 225 11.36 3.94 -4.07
CA ILE A 225 11.78 2.75 -4.82
C ILE A 225 13.10 3.01 -5.55
N ALA A 226 13.22 4.17 -6.22
CA ALA A 226 14.46 4.55 -6.89
C ALA A 226 15.64 4.72 -5.92
N ALA A 227 15.38 5.12 -4.68
CA ALA A 227 16.40 5.21 -3.62
C ALA A 227 16.81 3.84 -3.06
N GLY A 228 15.98 2.79 -3.24
CA GLY A 228 16.30 1.42 -2.86
C GLY A 228 15.23 0.70 -2.02
N ALA A 229 14.07 1.31 -1.76
CA ALA A 229 12.97 0.61 -1.10
C ALA A 229 12.44 -0.53 -1.98
N THR A 230 12.23 -1.71 -1.39
CA THR A 230 11.77 -2.92 -2.12
C THR A 230 10.38 -3.38 -1.68
N HIS A 231 9.64 -2.50 -1.01
CA HIS A 231 8.27 -2.73 -0.58
C HIS A 231 7.49 -1.43 -0.74
N VAL A 232 6.35 -1.48 -1.42
CA VAL A 232 5.47 -0.33 -1.60
C VAL A 232 4.07 -0.68 -1.17
N GLN A 233 3.55 0.11 -0.25
CA GLN A 233 2.17 0.06 0.21
C GLN A 233 1.36 1.13 -0.50
N GLY A 234 0.11 0.79 -0.80
CA GLY A 234 -0.85 1.71 -1.36
C GLY A 234 -2.20 1.03 -1.51
N THR A 235 -3.11 1.71 -2.18
CA THR A 235 -4.44 1.16 -2.45
C THR A 235 -4.71 1.12 -3.93
N LEU A 236 -5.53 0.18 -4.35
CA LEU A 236 -6.12 0.24 -5.67
C LEU A 236 -7.03 1.47 -5.75
N ASN A 237 -6.92 2.22 -6.85
CA ASN A 237 -7.66 3.46 -7.09
C ASN A 237 -7.36 4.61 -6.13
N GLY A 238 -6.29 4.52 -5.34
CA GLY A 238 -5.85 5.58 -4.45
C GLY A 238 -6.82 5.90 -3.32
N TYR A 239 -7.70 4.97 -2.94
CA TYR A 239 -8.59 5.12 -1.79
C TYR A 239 -7.82 5.34 -0.48
N GLY A 240 -8.46 6.00 0.48
CA GLY A 240 -7.89 6.19 1.81
C GLY A 240 -8.44 7.39 2.55
N GLU A 241 -7.87 7.66 3.71
CA GLU A 241 -8.18 8.87 4.47
C GLU A 241 -7.90 10.14 3.66
N ARG A 242 -8.74 11.18 3.85
CA ARG A 242 -8.57 12.52 3.27
C ARG A 242 -8.48 12.50 1.74
N THR A 243 -7.27 12.64 1.21
CA THR A 243 -6.94 12.70 -0.22
C THR A 243 -6.50 11.34 -0.79
N GLY A 244 -6.47 10.31 0.06
CA GLY A 244 -6.17 8.94 -0.32
C GLY A 244 -4.72 8.53 -0.14
N ASN A 245 -4.44 7.28 -0.53
CA ASN A 245 -3.12 6.69 -0.54
C ASN A 245 -2.51 6.75 -1.95
N ALA A 246 -1.25 6.32 -2.07
CA ALA A 246 -0.62 6.10 -3.36
C ALA A 246 -1.41 5.05 -4.18
N ASP A 247 -1.78 5.41 -5.42
CA ASP A 247 -2.52 4.51 -6.30
C ASP A 247 -1.62 3.41 -6.87
N LEU A 248 -1.86 2.18 -6.43
CA LEU A 248 -1.09 1.01 -6.83
C LEU A 248 -1.20 0.71 -8.32
N VAL A 249 -2.33 0.99 -8.98
CA VAL A 249 -2.45 0.78 -10.43
C VAL A 249 -1.38 1.59 -11.16
N THR A 250 -1.25 2.86 -10.77
CA THR A 250 -0.29 3.78 -11.38
C THR A 250 1.16 3.37 -11.07
N ILE A 251 1.45 2.95 -9.83
CA ILE A 251 2.79 2.51 -9.42
C ILE A 251 3.21 1.24 -10.17
N ILE A 252 2.34 0.22 -10.19
CA ILE A 252 2.61 -1.05 -10.86
C ILE A 252 2.85 -0.80 -12.36
N ALA A 253 1.98 -0.03 -13.03
CA ALA A 253 2.13 0.29 -14.44
C ALA A 253 3.45 1.03 -14.72
N ASN A 254 3.85 1.98 -13.85
CA ASN A 254 5.15 2.65 -13.98
C ASN A 254 6.32 1.68 -13.84
N LEU A 255 6.27 0.74 -12.89
CA LEU A 255 7.33 -0.25 -12.69
C LEU A 255 7.45 -1.19 -13.88
N GLU A 256 6.36 -1.78 -14.35
CA GLU A 256 6.42 -2.78 -15.42
C GLU A 256 6.67 -2.13 -16.79
N LEU A 257 5.99 -1.02 -17.10
CA LEU A 257 6.00 -0.46 -18.45
C LEU A 257 7.12 0.56 -18.65
N LYS A 258 7.49 1.31 -17.60
CA LYS A 258 8.48 2.40 -17.70
C LYS A 258 9.83 2.04 -17.10
N LYS A 259 9.87 1.16 -16.09
CA LYS A 259 11.11 0.65 -15.51
C LYS A 259 11.46 -0.76 -15.97
N HIS A 260 10.57 -1.42 -16.72
CA HIS A 260 10.76 -2.80 -17.18
C HIS A 260 11.05 -3.77 -16.03
N GLN A 261 10.50 -3.47 -14.85
CA GLN A 261 10.59 -4.29 -13.66
C GLN A 261 9.27 -5.03 -13.49
N LEU A 262 9.26 -6.33 -13.79
CA LEU A 262 8.09 -7.17 -13.59
C LEU A 262 7.83 -7.34 -12.09
N VAL A 263 6.66 -6.90 -11.61
CA VAL A 263 6.29 -6.92 -10.18
C VAL A 263 4.99 -7.70 -9.93
N LEU A 264 4.20 -7.96 -10.96
CA LEU A 264 3.05 -8.86 -10.95
C LEU A 264 3.40 -10.17 -11.67
N PRO A 265 2.54 -11.21 -11.58
CA PRO A 265 2.61 -12.33 -12.49
C PRO A 265 2.57 -11.85 -13.94
N LYS A 266 3.32 -12.54 -14.80
CA LYS A 266 3.44 -12.16 -16.20
C LYS A 266 2.07 -11.97 -16.85
N ASP A 267 1.91 -10.87 -17.58
CA ASP A 267 0.72 -10.46 -18.31
C ASP A 267 -0.49 -10.05 -17.44
N SER A 268 -0.41 -10.12 -16.10
CA SER A 268 -1.51 -9.74 -15.20
C SER A 268 -1.86 -8.25 -15.23
N LEU A 269 -0.92 -7.38 -15.58
CA LEU A 269 -1.18 -5.93 -15.70
C LEU A 269 -2.31 -5.63 -16.71
N ARG A 270 -2.53 -6.50 -17.69
CA ARG A 270 -3.64 -6.40 -18.65
C ARG A 270 -5.02 -6.50 -18.01
N GLU A 271 -5.12 -6.98 -16.77
CA GLU A 271 -6.39 -7.04 -16.04
C GLU A 271 -6.66 -5.78 -15.21
N ALA A 272 -5.70 -4.85 -15.13
CA ALA A 272 -5.77 -3.69 -14.23
C ALA A 272 -7.01 -2.82 -14.48
N PHE A 273 -7.35 -2.53 -15.75
CA PHE A 273 -8.56 -1.77 -16.07
C PHE A 273 -9.83 -2.44 -15.55
N ARG A 274 -10.03 -3.73 -15.84
CA ARG A 274 -11.21 -4.49 -15.42
C ARG A 274 -11.30 -4.57 -13.90
N ILE A 275 -10.19 -4.86 -13.23
CA ILE A 275 -10.13 -5.05 -11.78
C ILE A 275 -10.34 -3.73 -11.03
N SER A 276 -9.71 -2.64 -11.50
CA SER A 276 -9.91 -1.28 -10.96
C SER A 276 -11.39 -0.89 -10.97
N HIS A 277 -12.10 -1.13 -12.08
CA HIS A 277 -13.53 -0.81 -12.20
C HIS A 277 -14.41 -1.75 -11.38
N ALA A 278 -14.12 -3.05 -11.36
CA ALA A 278 -14.88 -4.00 -10.55
C ALA A 278 -14.81 -3.65 -9.06
N ILE A 279 -13.62 -3.25 -8.58
CA ILE A 279 -13.47 -2.78 -7.20
C ILE A 279 -14.25 -1.48 -6.97
N ALA A 280 -14.20 -0.52 -7.90
CA ALA A 280 -14.98 0.72 -7.80
C ALA A 280 -16.50 0.48 -7.75
N GLU A 281 -17.00 -0.52 -8.48
CA GLU A 281 -18.39 -0.96 -8.44
C GLU A 281 -18.75 -1.55 -7.06
N VAL A 282 -17.89 -2.43 -6.51
CA VAL A 282 -18.11 -3.04 -5.19
C VAL A 282 -18.03 -2.00 -4.07
N THR A 283 -17.09 -1.07 -4.13
CA THR A 283 -16.97 0.00 -3.12
C THR A 283 -18.03 1.09 -3.28
N ASN A 284 -18.76 1.09 -4.40
CA ASN A 284 -19.69 2.14 -4.80
C ASN A 284 -19.05 3.55 -4.78
N VAL A 285 -17.78 3.62 -5.20
CA VAL A 285 -17.02 4.87 -5.33
C VAL A 285 -16.88 5.16 -6.82
N SER A 286 -17.34 6.34 -7.25
CA SER A 286 -17.24 6.77 -8.65
C SER A 286 -15.78 6.72 -9.12
N SER A 287 -15.50 5.94 -10.17
CA SER A 287 -14.18 5.90 -10.77
C SER A 287 -13.83 7.24 -11.42
N SER A 288 -12.57 7.65 -11.29
CA SER A 288 -12.09 8.84 -11.99
C SER A 288 -11.88 8.50 -13.46
N ALA A 289 -12.68 9.10 -14.34
CA ALA A 289 -12.55 8.89 -15.78
C ALA A 289 -11.15 9.24 -16.33
N ARG A 290 -10.39 10.07 -15.60
CA ARG A 290 -9.04 10.52 -15.97
C ARG A 290 -7.95 9.92 -15.09
N GLN A 291 -8.24 8.85 -14.34
CA GLN A 291 -7.20 8.13 -13.60
C GLN A 291 -6.11 7.67 -14.57
N PRO A 292 -4.82 7.82 -14.22
CA PRO A 292 -3.73 7.31 -15.06
C PRO A 292 -3.92 5.83 -15.38
N TYR A 293 -3.61 5.44 -16.62
CA TYR A 293 -3.72 4.07 -17.15
C TYR A 293 -5.15 3.52 -17.25
N VAL A 294 -5.91 3.49 -16.16
CA VAL A 294 -7.20 2.77 -16.10
C VAL A 294 -8.42 3.67 -16.21
N GLY A 295 -8.27 5.00 -16.27
CA GLY A 295 -9.41 5.86 -16.54
C GLY A 295 -9.98 5.62 -17.94
N VAL A 296 -11.31 5.62 -18.10
CA VAL A 296 -11.98 5.48 -19.43
C VAL A 296 -11.60 6.58 -20.43
N SER A 297 -10.97 7.65 -19.97
CA SER A 297 -10.45 8.77 -20.77
C SER A 297 -8.92 8.85 -20.80
N ALA A 298 -8.19 7.91 -20.18
CA ALA A 298 -6.73 7.93 -20.12
C ALA A 298 -6.08 7.86 -21.51
N PHE A 299 -6.72 7.14 -22.44
CA PHE A 299 -6.30 6.99 -23.85
C PHE A 299 -7.36 7.56 -24.81
N ALA A 300 -8.09 8.60 -24.37
CA ALA A 300 -9.08 9.27 -25.20
C ALA A 300 -8.47 10.46 -25.95
N HIS A 301 -8.75 10.55 -27.25
CA HIS A 301 -8.25 11.61 -28.11
C HIS A 301 -9.39 12.36 -28.78
N LYS A 302 -9.38 13.68 -28.65
CA LYS A 302 -10.36 14.55 -29.30
C LYS A 302 -10.09 14.62 -30.81
N ALA A 303 -11.15 14.53 -31.62
CA ALA A 303 -11.05 14.68 -33.07
C ALA A 303 -10.39 16.01 -33.47
N GLY A 304 -9.62 15.99 -34.57
CA GLY A 304 -8.79 17.10 -35.03
C GLY A 304 -7.34 16.66 -35.28
N LEU A 305 -6.37 17.53 -34.99
CA LEU A 305 -4.93 17.28 -35.21
C LEU A 305 -4.42 15.97 -34.56
N HIS A 306 -4.96 15.61 -33.40
CA HIS A 306 -4.57 14.37 -32.72
C HIS A 306 -5.07 13.13 -33.48
N ALA A 307 -6.28 13.19 -34.06
CA ALA A 307 -6.88 12.09 -34.80
C ALA A 307 -6.11 11.75 -36.09
N SER A 308 -5.68 12.78 -36.82
CA SER A 308 -4.92 12.58 -38.05
C SER A 308 -3.54 11.96 -37.77
N ALA A 309 -2.89 12.36 -36.69
CA ALA A 309 -1.61 11.80 -36.29
C ALA A 309 -1.74 10.36 -35.75
N ILE A 310 -2.74 10.06 -34.93
CA ILE A 310 -2.99 8.70 -34.42
C ILE A 310 -3.28 7.71 -35.55
N LYS A 311 -3.96 8.16 -36.61
CA LYS A 311 -4.21 7.35 -37.81
C LYS A 311 -2.92 6.97 -38.54
N VAL A 312 -1.87 7.81 -38.45
CA VAL A 312 -0.55 7.51 -39.00
C VAL A 312 0.20 6.59 -38.06
N ASP A 313 0.32 6.97 -36.80
CA ASP A 313 1.00 6.20 -35.76
C ASP A 313 0.41 6.57 -34.38
N PRO A 314 -0.25 5.64 -33.67
CA PRO A 314 -0.80 5.87 -32.34
C PRO A 314 0.23 6.37 -31.31
N SER A 315 1.51 6.01 -31.45
CA SER A 315 2.58 6.39 -30.51
C SER A 315 2.90 7.89 -30.53
N LEU A 316 2.46 8.64 -31.54
CA LEU A 316 2.64 10.09 -31.62
C LEU A 316 1.91 10.84 -30.50
N TYR A 317 0.84 10.25 -29.95
CA TYR A 317 0.02 10.86 -28.90
C TYR A 317 -0.24 9.91 -27.72
N GLN A 318 0.35 8.73 -27.72
CA GLN A 318 0.23 7.75 -26.64
C GLN A 318 1.61 7.35 -26.15
N HIS A 319 1.81 7.46 -24.84
CA HIS A 319 3.06 7.02 -24.22
C HIS A 319 3.12 5.49 -24.04
N GLU A 320 2.04 4.76 -24.36
CA GLU A 320 1.88 3.34 -24.12
C GLU A 320 0.75 2.74 -24.96
N ASP A 321 0.81 1.43 -25.25
CA ASP A 321 -0.33 0.69 -25.80
C ASP A 321 -1.40 0.49 -24.70
N PRO A 322 -2.64 0.98 -24.85
CA PRO A 322 -3.69 0.82 -23.85
C PRO A 322 -4.00 -0.64 -23.51
N ALA A 323 -3.80 -1.57 -24.46
CA ALA A 323 -4.01 -2.99 -24.23
C ALA A 323 -3.02 -3.59 -23.20
N SER A 324 -1.90 -2.91 -22.93
CA SER A 324 -0.93 -3.32 -21.90
C SER A 324 -1.51 -3.29 -20.48
N VAL A 325 -2.53 -2.45 -20.24
CA VAL A 325 -3.23 -2.29 -18.96
C VAL A 325 -4.71 -2.72 -19.03
N GLY A 326 -5.11 -3.33 -20.15
CA GLY A 326 -6.50 -3.76 -20.40
C GLY A 326 -7.46 -2.63 -20.73
N ASN A 327 -6.95 -1.45 -21.09
CA ASN A 327 -7.76 -0.33 -21.53
C ASN A 327 -7.82 -0.30 -23.06
N ASP A 328 -8.62 0.60 -23.62
CA ASP A 328 -8.77 0.79 -25.06
C ASP A 328 -8.61 2.27 -25.46
N MET A 329 -8.11 2.48 -26.68
CA MET A 329 -8.08 3.82 -27.29
C MET A 329 -9.49 4.25 -27.70
N ARG A 330 -9.88 5.48 -27.36
CA ARG A 330 -11.19 6.04 -27.75
C ARG A 330 -11.04 7.36 -28.51
N MET A 331 -11.74 7.46 -29.64
CA MET A 331 -11.85 8.70 -30.40
C MET A 331 -13.11 9.46 -30.00
N LEU A 332 -12.94 10.68 -29.49
CA LEU A 332 -14.07 11.55 -29.13
C LEU A 332 -14.48 12.37 -30.35
N VAL A 333 -15.74 12.24 -30.76
CA VAL A 333 -16.34 13.08 -31.79
C VAL A 333 -16.43 14.52 -31.26
N SER A 334 -16.01 15.50 -32.06
CA SER A 334 -16.10 16.92 -31.72
C SER A 334 -16.44 17.75 -32.95
N ASP A 335 -16.83 19.01 -32.75
CA ASP A 335 -17.16 19.95 -33.84
C ASP A 335 -15.99 20.21 -34.81
N MET A 336 -14.77 19.77 -34.48
CA MET A 336 -13.59 19.81 -35.35
C MET A 336 -13.29 18.47 -36.04
N ALA A 337 -14.22 17.51 -36.00
CA ALA A 337 -14.12 16.28 -36.79
C ALA A 337 -14.43 16.60 -38.27
N GLY A 338 -13.38 16.61 -39.08
CA GLY A 338 -13.47 16.64 -40.55
C GLY A 338 -13.42 15.24 -41.15
#